data_AF-A0A0N9XC46-F1
#
_entry.id   AF-A0A0N9XC46-F1
#
_cell.length_a   1.000
_cell.length_b   1.000
_cell.length_c   1.000
_cell.angle_alpha   90.00
_cell.angle_beta   90.00
_cell.angle_gamma   90.00
#
_symmetry.space_group_name_H-M   'P 1'
#
loop_
_entity.id
_entity.type
_entity.pdbx_description
1 polymer ?
#
loop_
_entity_poly.entity_id
_entity_poly.type
_entity_poly.pdbx_seq_one_letter_code
_entity_poly.pdbx_strand_id
1 'polypeptide(L)'
;AGSHLYPSGPNDKTLSEGERIRDEIIIARKAGKAVFISEWGSTTADGAATPDREQAMLWDEFFNHEGDANTPTMLLSSCYWNISSKDEASSIFNPDVVDPIGPWVSSNLSESGEIIRDILLNHTEED
;
A
#
# COMPACT_ATOMS: atom_id res chain seq x y z
N ALA A 1 7.57 14.96 -4.06
CA ALA A 1 6.13 14.99 -3.75
C ALA A 1 5.82 13.64 -3.11
N GLY A 2 5.32 13.64 -1.88
CA GLY A 2 4.85 12.40 -1.25
C GLY A 2 3.50 12.06 -1.86
N SER A 3 3.39 10.91 -2.50
CA SER A 3 2.14 10.35 -3.00
C SER A 3 1.55 9.48 -1.90
N HIS A 4 0.40 9.88 -1.37
CA HIS A 4 -0.37 9.12 -0.39
C HIS A 4 -1.40 8.30 -1.18
N LEU A 5 -1.37 6.97 -1.04
CA LEU A 5 -2.10 6.05 -1.90
C LEU A 5 -3.09 5.20 -1.11
N TYR A 6 -4.37 5.28 -1.49
CA TYR A 6 -5.47 4.65 -0.78
C TYR A 6 -6.47 4.04 -1.76
N PRO A 7 -6.55 2.70 -1.89
CA PRO A 7 -7.06 2.09 -3.11
C PRO A 7 -8.58 1.95 -3.33
N SER A 8 -9.52 2.32 -2.44
CA SER A 8 -10.89 1.76 -2.60
C SER A 8 -12.09 2.63 -2.18
N GLY A 9 -12.55 3.54 -3.05
CA GLY A 9 -13.91 4.10 -2.94
C GLY A 9 -14.93 3.28 -3.77
N PRO A 10 -15.98 2.65 -3.18
CA PRO A 10 -16.93 1.77 -3.91
C PRO A 10 -17.87 2.49 -4.91
N ASN A 11 -17.68 3.79 -5.17
CA ASN A 11 -18.55 4.59 -6.05
C ASN A 11 -17.80 5.40 -7.12
N ASP A 12 -16.50 5.19 -7.33
CA ASP A 12 -15.76 6.00 -8.30
C ASP A 12 -15.82 5.41 -9.73
N LYS A 13 -16.88 5.78 -10.46
CA LYS A 13 -17.14 5.37 -11.86
C LYS A 13 -16.51 6.32 -12.90
N THR A 14 -15.38 6.94 -12.60
CA THR A 14 -14.59 7.67 -13.60
C THR A 14 -13.13 7.52 -13.27
N LEU A 15 -12.38 6.72 -14.04
CA LEU A 15 -10.92 6.65 -14.04
C LEU A 15 -10.29 7.03 -12.67
N SER A 16 -10.59 6.21 -11.65
CA SER A 16 -10.66 6.62 -10.25
C SER A 16 -9.30 7.06 -9.73
N GLU A 17 -9.25 7.99 -8.78
CA GLU A 17 -8.04 8.65 -8.23
C GLU A 17 -6.71 7.87 -8.27
N GLY A 18 -6.72 6.55 -8.02
CA GLY A 18 -5.55 5.71 -8.15
C GLY A 18 -4.91 5.67 -9.55
N GLU A 19 -5.70 5.64 -10.63
CA GLU A 19 -5.18 5.73 -12.01
C GLU A 19 -4.49 7.06 -12.28
N ARG A 20 -5.09 8.17 -11.80
CA ARG A 20 -4.47 9.50 -11.87
C ARG A 20 -3.11 9.51 -11.18
N ILE A 21 -3.00 8.90 -10.00
CA ILE A 21 -1.73 8.88 -9.27
C ILE A 21 -0.71 7.96 -9.97
N ARG A 22 -1.12 6.82 -10.53
CA ARG A 22 -0.23 5.98 -11.36
C ARG A 22 0.33 6.77 -12.54
N ASP A 23 -0.52 7.52 -13.24
CA ASP A 23 -0.11 8.38 -14.35
C ASP A 23 0.88 9.47 -13.90
N GLU A 24 0.63 10.13 -12.77
CA GLU A 24 1.54 11.13 -12.20
C GLU A 24 2.92 10.53 -11.85
N ILE A 25 2.93 9.31 -11.29
CA ILE A 25 4.17 8.57 -11.00
C ILE A 25 4.89 8.21 -12.31
N ILE A 26 4.18 7.70 -13.31
CA ILE A 26 4.74 7.38 -14.64
C ILE A 26 5.38 8.63 -15.27
N ILE A 27 4.69 9.77 -15.23
CA ILE A 27 5.20 11.05 -15.75
C ILE A 27 6.48 11.46 -15.01
N ALA A 28 6.49 11.38 -13.67
CA ALA A 28 7.67 11.72 -12.87
C ALA A 28 8.86 10.81 -13.21
N ARG A 29 8.63 9.50 -13.35
CA ARG A 29 9.66 8.51 -13.70
C ARG A 29 10.19 8.71 -15.12
N LYS A 30 9.32 8.95 -16.10
CA LYS A 30 9.71 9.31 -17.48
C LYS A 30 10.54 10.60 -17.55
N ALA A 31 10.31 11.53 -16.62
CA ALA A 31 11.11 12.74 -16.48
C ALA A 31 12.44 12.54 -15.71
N GLY A 32 12.82 11.30 -15.39
CA GLY A 32 14.06 10.97 -14.68
C GLY A 32 14.05 11.33 -13.20
N LYS A 33 12.88 11.55 -12.59
CA LYS A 33 12.76 11.91 -11.18
C LYS A 33 12.72 10.66 -10.29
N ALA A 34 13.36 10.77 -9.13
CA ALA A 34 13.19 9.81 -8.06
C ALA A 34 11.80 9.97 -7.42
N VAL A 35 11.15 8.85 -7.13
CA VAL A 35 9.86 8.78 -6.45
C VAL A 35 10.03 7.82 -5.27
N PHE A 36 9.46 8.18 -4.12
CA PHE A 36 9.40 7.34 -2.92
C PHE A 36 7.97 7.43 -2.38
N ILE A 37 7.34 6.29 -2.14
CA ILE A 37 5.97 6.22 -1.64
C ILE A 37 6.02 6.24 -0.12
N SER A 38 6.07 7.43 0.48
CA SER A 38 6.22 7.57 1.93
C SER A 38 5.02 7.08 2.73
N GLU A 39 3.85 6.96 2.09
CA GLU A 39 2.61 6.51 2.73
C GLU A 39 1.68 5.84 1.72
N TRP A 40 1.18 4.67 2.05
CA TRP A 40 0.07 4.02 1.36
C TRP A 40 -0.64 3.03 2.28
N GLY A 41 -1.87 2.66 1.99
CA GLY A 41 -2.61 1.67 2.78
C GLY A 41 -3.49 0.77 1.91
N SER A 42 -4.19 -0.19 2.51
CA SER A 42 -5.19 -1.04 1.86
C SER A 42 -6.60 -0.42 1.88
N THR A 43 -6.80 0.70 2.56
CA THR A 43 -8.12 1.32 2.79
C THR A 43 -8.37 2.53 1.87
N THR A 44 -9.54 3.17 2.00
CA THR A 44 -9.77 4.54 1.52
C THR A 44 -8.87 5.57 2.20
N ALA A 45 -8.80 6.77 1.61
CA ALA A 45 -7.94 7.88 2.06
C ALA A 45 -8.27 8.44 3.45
N ASP A 46 -9.47 8.15 3.97
CA ASP A 46 -9.84 8.48 5.34
C ASP A 46 -9.45 7.40 6.36
N GLY A 47 -8.84 6.29 5.91
CA GLY A 47 -8.37 5.20 6.76
C GLY A 47 -9.45 4.30 7.36
N ALA A 48 -10.72 4.51 6.96
CA ALA A 48 -11.89 3.97 7.66
C ALA A 48 -12.64 2.87 6.90
N ALA A 49 -12.54 2.82 5.57
CA ALA A 49 -13.19 1.76 4.79
C ALA A 49 -12.51 0.40 4.99
N THR A 50 -13.27 -0.66 4.72
CA THR A 50 -12.77 -2.04 4.69
C THR A 50 -11.52 -2.15 3.82
N PRO A 51 -10.45 -2.84 4.30
CA PRO A 51 -9.27 -3.12 3.49
C PRO A 51 -9.61 -3.79 2.15
N ASP A 52 -8.96 -3.35 1.09
CA ASP A 52 -9.08 -3.90 -0.26
C ASP A 52 -7.77 -4.60 -0.64
N ARG A 53 -7.74 -5.91 -0.42
CA ARG A 53 -6.57 -6.75 -0.71
C ARG A 53 -6.23 -6.76 -2.19
N GLU A 54 -7.22 -6.87 -3.08
CA GLU A 54 -6.98 -6.96 -4.52
C GLU A 54 -6.32 -5.68 -5.02
N GLN A 55 -6.84 -4.52 -4.61
CA GLN A 55 -6.24 -3.25 -4.99
C GLN A 55 -4.87 -3.02 -4.34
N ALA A 56 -4.66 -3.44 -3.08
CA ALA A 56 -3.35 -3.36 -2.45
C ALA A 56 -2.29 -4.17 -3.21
N MET A 57 -2.64 -5.36 -3.70
CA MET A 57 -1.76 -6.19 -4.54
C MET A 57 -1.46 -5.54 -5.88
N LEU A 58 -2.45 -4.89 -6.52
CA LEU A 58 -2.23 -4.17 -7.79
C LEU A 58 -1.30 -2.95 -7.61
N TRP A 59 -1.32 -2.30 -6.45
CA TRP A 59 -0.37 -1.24 -6.12
C TRP A 59 1.03 -1.79 -5.86
N ASP A 60 1.14 -2.90 -5.16
CA ASP A 60 2.42 -3.58 -4.95
C ASP A 60 3.07 -4.02 -6.26
N GLU A 61 2.30 -4.63 -7.16
CA GLU A 61 2.76 -4.99 -8.52
C GLU A 61 3.23 -3.75 -9.29
N PHE A 62 2.49 -2.65 -9.20
CA PHE A 62 2.88 -1.39 -9.83
C PHE A 62 4.20 -0.83 -9.26
N PHE A 63 4.40 -0.83 -7.94
CA PHE A 63 5.64 -0.36 -7.32
C PHE A 63 6.86 -1.18 -7.74
N ASN A 64 6.67 -2.47 -7.99
CA ASN A 64 7.72 -3.42 -8.35
C ASN A 64 7.84 -3.68 -9.86
N HIS A 65 7.07 -2.98 -10.69
CA HIS A 65 7.07 -3.19 -12.14
C HIS A 65 8.45 -2.93 -12.77
N GLU A 66 9.03 -3.95 -13.45
CA GLU A 66 10.37 -3.88 -14.05
C GLU A 66 10.46 -2.95 -15.27
N GLY A 67 9.32 -2.63 -15.89
CA GLY A 67 9.21 -1.70 -17.03
C GLY A 67 8.82 -2.40 -18.33
N ASP A 68 8.12 -1.67 -19.19
CA ASP A 68 7.71 -2.09 -20.52
C ASP A 68 7.70 -0.91 -21.52
N ALA A 69 7.10 -1.10 -22.70
CA ALA A 69 7.03 -0.07 -23.73
C ALA A 69 6.28 1.22 -23.30
N ASN A 70 5.39 1.13 -22.32
CA ASN A 70 4.50 2.21 -21.88
C ASN A 70 4.81 2.71 -20.46
N THR A 71 5.36 1.85 -19.62
CA THR A 71 5.59 2.06 -18.19
C THR A 71 7.07 1.94 -17.88
N PRO A 72 7.74 2.99 -17.35
CA PRO A 72 9.15 2.87 -16.97
C PRO A 72 9.33 1.90 -15.80
N THR A 73 10.57 1.46 -15.56
CA THR A 73 10.90 0.74 -14.33
C THR A 73 10.49 1.54 -13.11
N MET A 74 9.66 0.93 -12.27
CA MET A 74 9.18 1.52 -11.02
C MET A 74 10.20 1.26 -9.93
N LEU A 75 10.33 0.02 -9.46
CA LEU A 75 11.21 -0.40 -8.35
C LEU A 75 11.24 0.65 -7.22
N LEU A 76 10.05 1.04 -6.77
CA LEU A 76 9.84 2.14 -5.84
C LEU A 76 9.85 1.61 -4.41
N SER A 77 10.68 2.20 -3.55
CA SER A 77 10.55 1.98 -2.11
C SER A 77 9.25 2.61 -1.59
N SER A 78 8.59 1.90 -0.68
CA SER A 78 7.33 2.33 -0.07
C SER A 78 7.31 2.11 1.44
N CYS A 79 6.43 2.84 2.14
CA CYS A 79 6.15 2.63 3.56
C CYS A 79 4.63 2.55 3.79
N TYR A 80 4.18 1.46 4.41
CA TYR A 80 2.77 1.21 4.68
C TYR A 80 2.26 1.98 5.90
N TRP A 81 1.05 2.51 5.80
CA TRP A 81 0.32 3.16 6.87
C TRP A 81 -0.69 2.15 7.47
N ASN A 82 -0.58 1.75 8.74
CA ASN A 82 0.35 2.22 9.77
C ASN A 82 0.66 1.18 10.86
N ILE A 83 1.65 1.48 11.70
CA ILE A 83 1.96 0.70 12.91
C ILE A 83 1.15 1.26 14.09
N SER A 84 -0.06 0.75 14.29
CA SER A 84 -0.97 1.16 15.37
C SER A 84 -1.93 0.03 15.74
N SER A 85 -2.55 0.17 16.90
CA SER A 85 -3.72 -0.60 17.37
C SER A 85 -4.96 0.30 17.53
N LYS A 86 -5.01 1.42 16.80
CA LYS A 86 -6.21 2.27 16.80
C LYS A 86 -7.36 1.48 16.18
N ASP A 87 -8.56 1.68 16.71
CA ASP A 87 -9.78 1.07 16.18
C ASP A 87 -10.19 1.73 14.86
N GLU A 88 -9.42 1.44 13.80
CA GLU A 88 -9.62 1.89 12.42
C GLU A 88 -9.04 0.85 11.45
N ALA A 89 -9.61 0.78 10.25
CA ALA A 89 -9.29 -0.28 9.28
C ALA A 89 -7.83 -0.27 8.80
N SER A 90 -7.16 0.88 8.79
CA SER A 90 -5.75 1.01 8.34
C SER A 90 -4.70 0.55 9.37
N SER A 91 -5.08 0.36 10.64
CA SER A 91 -4.15 -0.09 11.69
C SER A 91 -3.74 -1.54 11.44
N ILE A 92 -2.44 -1.88 11.53
CA ILE A 92 -1.97 -3.26 11.32
C ILE A 92 -2.26 -4.20 12.49
N PHE A 93 -2.52 -3.68 13.69
CA PHE A 93 -2.83 -4.49 14.88
C PHE A 93 -4.31 -4.39 15.24
N ASN A 94 -4.85 -5.49 15.79
CA ASN A 94 -6.17 -5.47 16.41
C ASN A 94 -6.18 -4.52 17.63
N PRO A 95 -7.31 -3.85 17.95
CA PRO A 95 -7.36 -2.86 19.02
C PRO A 95 -7.06 -3.38 20.42
N ASP A 96 -7.19 -4.69 20.62
CA ASP A 96 -6.93 -5.40 21.88
C ASP A 96 -5.47 -5.85 22.05
N VAL A 97 -4.61 -5.61 21.05
CA VAL A 97 -3.18 -5.89 21.17
C VAL A 97 -2.55 -4.90 22.14
N VAL A 98 -2.03 -5.43 23.25
CA VAL A 98 -1.43 -4.65 24.33
C VAL A 98 0.10 -4.76 24.40
N ASP A 99 0.72 -5.69 23.68
CA ASP A 99 2.17 -5.88 23.67
C ASP A 99 2.84 -4.89 22.70
N PRO A 100 3.61 -3.90 23.20
CA PRO A 100 4.22 -2.88 22.36
C PRO A 100 5.59 -3.32 21.78
N ILE A 101 6.11 -4.50 22.12
CA ILE A 101 7.48 -4.92 21.80
C ILE A 101 7.51 -6.11 20.84
N GLY A 102 6.47 -6.95 20.85
CA GLY A 102 6.42 -8.15 20.03
C GLY A 102 7.42 -9.23 20.47
N PRO A 103 7.63 -10.31 19.69
CA PRO A 103 7.06 -10.56 18.37
C PRO A 103 5.54 -10.77 18.40
N TRP A 104 4.85 -10.26 17.39
CA TRP A 104 3.41 -10.42 17.23
C TRP A 104 3.07 -11.67 16.42
N VAL A 105 2.08 -12.42 16.87
CA VAL A 105 1.53 -13.58 16.14
C VAL A 105 0.46 -13.12 15.15
N SER A 106 0.08 -13.98 14.20
CA SER A 106 -0.93 -13.64 13.19
C SER A 106 -2.26 -13.17 13.81
N SER A 107 -2.68 -13.75 14.94
CA SER A 107 -3.90 -13.32 15.64
C SER A 107 -3.82 -11.92 16.26
N ASN A 108 -2.64 -11.29 16.30
CA ASN A 108 -2.51 -9.89 16.68
C ASN A 108 -2.75 -8.94 15.50
N LEU A 109 -2.69 -9.43 14.26
CA LEU A 109 -2.82 -8.60 13.07
C LEU A 109 -4.29 -8.37 12.73
N SER A 110 -4.58 -7.16 12.28
CA SER A 110 -5.83 -6.86 11.58
C SER A 110 -5.76 -7.39 10.15
N GLU A 111 -6.84 -7.27 9.39
CA GLU A 111 -6.85 -7.56 7.95
C GLU A 111 -5.81 -6.72 7.18
N SER A 112 -5.65 -5.43 7.51
CA SER A 112 -4.58 -4.60 6.95
C SER A 112 -3.18 -5.10 7.31
N GLY A 113 -2.99 -5.58 8.55
CA GLY A 113 -1.73 -6.15 9.01
C GLY A 113 -1.38 -7.45 8.29
N GLU A 114 -2.38 -8.31 8.04
CA GLU A 114 -2.21 -9.53 7.25
C GLU A 114 -1.81 -9.21 5.80
N ILE A 115 -2.50 -8.26 5.15
CA ILE A 115 -2.20 -7.85 3.77
C ILE A 115 -0.75 -7.38 3.63
N ILE A 116 -0.29 -6.43 4.46
CA ILE A 116 1.07 -5.91 4.33
C ILE A 116 2.11 -6.95 4.73
N ARG A 117 1.82 -7.83 5.71
CA ARG A 117 2.71 -8.93 6.05
C ARG A 117 2.91 -9.87 4.86
N ASP A 118 1.84 -10.23 4.16
CA ASP A 118 1.92 -11.12 2.99
C ASP A 118 2.75 -10.48 1.87
N ILE A 119 2.53 -9.19 1.59
CA ILE A 119 3.33 -8.42 0.61
C ILE A 119 4.82 -8.43 0.98
N LEU A 120 5.15 -8.09 2.23
CA LEU A 120 6.55 -8.04 2.68
C LEU A 120 7.22 -9.41 2.60
N LEU A 121 6.51 -10.49 2.93
CA LEU A 121 7.04 -11.85 2.81
C LEU A 121 7.28 -12.23 1.35
N ASN A 122 6.37 -11.87 0.44
CA ASN A 122 6.55 -12.13 -0.99
C ASN A 122 7.81 -11.46 -1.57
N HIS A 123 8.25 -10.33 -1.01
CA HIS A 123 9.47 -9.65 -1.43
C HIS A 123 10.75 -10.26 -0.84
N THR A 124 10.62 -11.14 0.16
CA THR A 124 11.77 -11.80 0.81
C THR A 124 12.03 -13.23 0.32
N GLU A 125 11.12 -13.79 -0.48
CA GLU A 125 11.20 -15.18 -0.98
C GLU A 125 11.95 -15.31 -2.33
N GLU A 126 12.76 -14.32 -2.70
CA GLU A 126 13.70 -14.44 -3.83
C GLU A 126 15.12 -14.75 -3.31
N ASP A 127 15.44 -16.06 -3.25
CA ASP A 127 16.80 -16.63 -3.16
C ASP A 127 17.11 -17.49 -4.40
#